data_AF-A0A829F679-F1
#
_entry.id   AF-A0A829F679-F1
#
_cell.length_a   1.000
_cell.length_b   1.000
_cell.length_c   1.000
_cell.angle_alpha   90.00
_cell.angle_beta   90.00
_cell.angle_gamma   90.00
#
_symmetry.space_group_name_H-M   'P 1'
#
loop_
_entity.id
_entity.type
_entity.pdbx_description
1 polymer ?
#
loop_
_entity_poly.entity_id
_entity_poly.type
_entity_poly.pdbx_seq_one_letter_code
_entity_poly.pdbx_strand_id
1 'polypeptide(L)'
;MYGIFFGISAISTISHADGDSNKEVSEKDSSIVYSSSSTENSSEKSVSSNESMFSKDTVQESITNSSSTEIDSSATLESSDSEEKNNFKNSKEYRPDNHSYVSLNISQLDQLKIDVTSLFSDEQCTKLSEDVTLEKIDKLKEKVENSTDPQKEEILTLLSQATDLLQEFTFKGLGDSTFAQLYFYADKSYSCKLITKPVKPHSYIDKEYAAITVMDNKKNTVYSKKYIGNQLQQEQSEALDLKEGYYLVINKTEPSRFVTNHNDQLKQNETNPYMYMVRNGKLERIDDKNRILHFLGLGNSEYATLKVDYNAMNLTLVTNNVKPHQYFTSYYEKIEVLDLQDKVIYSKDFIGYDLSN
;
A
#
# COMPACT_ATOMS: atom_id res chain seq x y z
N MET A 1 24.07 3.35 2.15
CA MET A 1 23.55 4.73 2.06
C MET A 1 22.33 4.76 2.98
N TYR A 2 22.42 5.36 4.15
CA TYR A 2 21.35 5.28 5.16
C TYR A 2 20.14 6.10 4.72
N GLY A 3 19.06 5.42 4.35
CA GLY A 3 17.76 6.04 4.08
C GLY A 3 17.09 6.40 5.41
N ILE A 4 16.86 7.69 5.63
CA ILE A 4 16.06 8.18 6.75
C ILE A 4 14.60 7.93 6.38
N PHE A 5 13.95 6.99 7.08
CA PHE A 5 12.52 6.76 6.98
C PHE A 5 11.78 7.82 7.80
N PHE A 6 10.87 8.56 7.16
CA PHE A 6 9.95 9.47 7.84
C PHE A 6 8.60 8.76 8.01
N GLY A 7 8.40 8.15 9.17
CA GLY A 7 7.06 7.84 9.67
C GLY A 7 6.49 9.10 10.30
N ILE A 8 5.41 9.64 9.74
CA ILE A 8 4.72 10.81 10.33
C ILE A 8 3.73 10.27 11.37
N SER A 9 4.09 10.38 12.65
CA SER A 9 3.13 10.22 13.75
C SER A 9 2.19 11.42 13.79
N ALA A 10 0.97 11.18 14.29
CA ALA A 10 -0.11 12.15 14.41
C ALA A 10 0.35 13.52 14.95
N ILE A 11 -0.22 14.60 14.40
CA ILE A 11 -0.04 15.97 14.89
C ILE A 11 -0.56 16.03 16.33
N SER A 12 0.33 16.06 17.30
CA SER A 12 0.00 16.31 18.69
C SER A 12 0.36 17.76 19.04
N THR A 13 -0.61 18.44 19.66
CA THR A 13 -0.54 19.79 20.26
C THR A 13 -0.39 21.01 19.32
N ILE A 14 -1.50 21.74 19.16
CA ILE A 14 -1.53 23.16 18.81
C ILE A 14 -1.59 23.92 20.14
N SER A 15 -0.54 24.64 20.53
CA SER A 15 -0.59 25.53 21.69
C SER A 15 -0.82 26.97 21.23
N HIS A 16 -1.92 27.56 21.69
CA HIS A 16 -2.16 29.01 21.56
C HIS A 16 -1.56 29.71 22.78
N ALA A 17 -0.91 30.85 22.57
CA ALA A 17 -0.54 31.74 23.66
C ALA A 17 -1.78 32.55 24.07
N ASP A 18 -2.34 32.25 25.24
CA ASP A 18 -3.50 32.93 25.81
C ASP A 18 -3.22 34.41 26.06
N GLY A 19 -4.06 35.26 25.46
CA GLY A 19 -4.33 36.63 25.89
C GLY A 19 -5.82 36.77 26.20
N ASP A 20 -6.20 36.39 27.43
CA ASP A 20 -7.48 36.61 28.11
C ASP A 20 -8.75 36.77 27.24
N SER A 21 -9.43 35.65 26.96
CA SER A 21 -10.87 35.49 27.30
C SER A 21 -11.33 34.05 27.03
N ASN A 22 -11.89 33.44 28.07
CA ASN A 22 -12.45 32.09 28.09
C ASN A 22 -13.39 31.78 26.91
N LYS A 23 -13.05 30.74 26.13
CA LYS A 23 -14.01 29.73 25.65
C LYS A 23 -13.26 28.46 25.23
N GLU A 24 -13.35 27.42 26.06
CA GLU A 24 -13.04 26.05 25.65
C GLU A 24 -13.91 25.69 24.43
N VAL A 25 -13.26 25.31 23.33
CA VAL A 25 -13.92 24.57 22.26
C VAL A 25 -13.48 23.11 22.39
N SER A 26 -14.33 22.31 23.04
CA SER A 26 -14.22 20.86 22.98
C SER A 26 -14.73 20.38 21.63
N GLU A 27 -13.99 19.45 21.03
CA GLU A 27 -14.37 18.78 19.78
C GLU A 27 -15.74 18.12 19.93
N LYS A 28 -16.70 18.57 19.13
CA LYS A 28 -17.86 17.77 18.75
C LYS A 28 -18.12 17.95 17.26
N ASP A 29 -18.32 16.81 16.62
CA ASP A 29 -18.99 16.63 15.34
C ASP A 29 -19.95 17.77 15.01
N SER A 30 -19.75 18.41 13.85
CA SER A 30 -20.76 18.58 12.80
C SER A 30 -20.49 19.81 11.93
N SER A 31 -20.82 19.65 10.65
CA SER A 31 -21.03 20.67 9.64
C SER A 31 -21.63 21.98 10.19
N ILE A 32 -21.03 23.12 9.86
CA ILE A 32 -21.70 24.41 9.99
C ILE A 32 -21.65 25.14 8.64
N VAL A 33 -22.84 25.26 8.05
CA VAL A 33 -23.19 26.19 6.97
C VAL A 33 -23.41 27.56 7.61
N TYR A 34 -22.82 28.61 7.04
CA TYR A 34 -23.25 29.98 7.31
C TYR A 34 -23.75 30.65 6.03
N SER A 35 -25.05 30.96 6.05
CA SER A 35 -25.73 31.94 5.21
C SER A 35 -25.49 33.35 5.76
N SER A 36 -25.09 34.30 4.92
CA SER A 36 -24.99 35.71 5.27
C SER A 36 -25.96 36.56 4.43
N SER A 37 -26.73 37.40 5.12
CA SER A 37 -27.53 38.47 4.55
C SER A 37 -27.05 39.81 5.11
N SER A 38 -26.55 40.70 4.24
CA SER A 38 -26.87 42.14 4.20
C SER A 38 -25.92 42.89 3.25
N THR A 39 -26.53 43.52 2.24
CA THR A 39 -26.29 44.85 1.63
C THR A 39 -25.15 45.70 2.24
N GLU A 40 -24.30 46.44 1.51
CA GLU A 40 -24.54 47.26 0.30
C GLU A 40 -23.20 47.68 -0.35
N ASN A 41 -23.17 47.65 -1.68
CA ASN A 41 -22.52 48.55 -2.65
C ASN A 41 -21.14 49.20 -2.36
N SER A 42 -20.12 48.84 -3.15
CA SER A 42 -19.49 49.80 -4.08
C SER A 42 -18.62 49.08 -5.12
N SER A 43 -18.70 49.63 -6.32
CA SER A 43 -18.14 49.22 -7.59
C SER A 43 -16.61 49.21 -7.64
N GLU A 44 -16.03 48.17 -8.23
CA GLU A 44 -15.00 48.35 -9.25
C GLU A 44 -14.88 47.10 -10.14
N LYS A 45 -14.68 47.39 -11.41
CA LYS A 45 -14.84 46.52 -12.57
C LYS A 45 -13.45 46.04 -12.98
N SER A 46 -13.16 44.75 -12.91
CA SER A 46 -12.08 44.16 -13.70
C SER A 46 -12.46 42.77 -14.17
N VAL A 47 -12.33 42.61 -15.48
CA VAL A 47 -12.69 41.48 -16.32
C VAL A 47 -11.47 40.56 -16.41
N SER A 48 -11.66 39.26 -16.22
CA SER A 48 -10.82 38.23 -16.83
C SER A 48 -11.50 36.86 -16.75
N SER A 49 -12.25 36.58 -17.82
CA SER A 49 -12.64 35.31 -18.44
C SER A 49 -12.43 33.98 -17.71
N ASN A 50 -13.55 33.36 -17.36
CA ASN A 50 -13.75 31.91 -17.39
C ASN A 50 -14.07 31.49 -18.84
N GLU A 51 -13.44 30.43 -19.34
CA GLU A 51 -14.04 29.58 -20.36
C GLU A 51 -14.06 28.13 -19.87
N SER A 52 -15.25 27.73 -19.44
CA SER A 52 -15.76 26.37 -19.38
C SER A 52 -16.74 26.26 -20.54
N MET A 53 -16.63 25.22 -21.36
CA MET A 53 -17.60 24.96 -22.41
C MET A 53 -18.02 23.48 -22.44
N PHE A 54 -19.34 23.33 -22.38
CA PHE A 54 -20.22 22.17 -22.60
C PHE A 54 -19.72 21.17 -23.67
N SER A 55 -19.80 19.85 -23.47
CA SER A 55 -20.96 18.93 -23.42
C SER A 55 -21.54 18.52 -24.78
N LYS A 56 -21.51 17.18 -24.98
CA LYS A 56 -22.30 16.24 -25.82
C LYS A 56 -23.27 16.79 -26.88
N ASP A 57 -23.17 16.21 -28.09
CA ASP A 57 -24.15 15.25 -28.63
C ASP A 57 -23.67 14.65 -29.96
N THR A 58 -23.87 13.33 -30.16
CA THR A 58 -24.58 12.74 -31.32
C THR A 58 -24.46 11.20 -31.28
N VAL A 59 -25.64 10.58 -31.26
CA VAL A 59 -25.94 9.16 -31.45
C VAL A 59 -26.12 8.88 -32.96
N GLN A 60 -25.61 7.75 -33.45
CA GLN A 60 -26.27 6.79 -34.36
C GLN A 60 -25.26 5.67 -34.71
N GLU A 61 -25.41 4.44 -34.22
CA GLU A 61 -26.35 3.38 -34.64
C GLU A 61 -25.86 2.64 -35.91
N SER A 62 -25.42 1.39 -35.73
CA SER A 62 -25.70 0.31 -36.68
C SER A 62 -25.46 -1.07 -36.06
N ILE A 63 -26.49 -1.88 -36.22
CA ILE A 63 -26.78 -3.25 -35.79
C ILE A 63 -26.07 -4.28 -36.68
N THR A 64 -25.62 -5.42 -36.12
CA THR A 64 -25.74 -6.83 -36.63
C THR A 64 -25.14 -7.74 -35.54
N ASN A 65 -25.86 -8.51 -34.73
CA ASN A 65 -26.70 -9.70 -34.96
C ASN A 65 -25.92 -10.93 -35.50
N SER A 66 -25.81 -11.98 -34.67
CA SER A 66 -25.71 -13.45 -34.93
C SER A 66 -25.03 -14.09 -33.71
N SER A 67 -25.75 -14.71 -32.77
CA SER A 67 -26.43 -16.02 -32.78
C SER A 67 -25.50 -17.24 -32.98
N SER A 68 -25.65 -18.13 -32.02
CA SER A 68 -25.01 -19.40 -31.69
C SER A 68 -24.88 -20.42 -32.82
N THR A 69 -23.94 -21.35 -32.67
CA THR A 69 -24.25 -22.80 -32.80
C THR A 69 -23.18 -23.66 -32.16
N GLU A 70 -23.67 -24.59 -31.32
CA GLU A 70 -22.96 -25.75 -30.78
C GLU A 70 -22.60 -26.73 -31.91
N ILE A 71 -21.45 -27.42 -31.79
CA ILE A 71 -21.28 -28.77 -32.35
C ILE A 71 -20.51 -29.62 -31.33
N ASP A 72 -21.24 -30.65 -30.89
CA ASP A 72 -20.87 -31.84 -30.15
C ASP A 72 -19.79 -32.66 -30.89
N SER A 73 -18.88 -33.29 -30.14
CA SER A 73 -18.06 -34.41 -30.61
C SER A 73 -17.59 -35.25 -29.42
N SER A 74 -18.50 -36.12 -28.99
CA SER A 74 -18.18 -37.36 -28.28
C SER A 74 -17.59 -38.39 -29.26
N ALA A 75 -16.47 -39.02 -28.88
CA ALA A 75 -16.07 -40.33 -29.40
C ALA A 75 -15.05 -40.99 -28.46
N THR A 76 -15.56 -41.99 -27.74
CA THR A 76 -14.87 -43.07 -27.03
C THR A 76 -14.19 -44.04 -28.00
N LEU A 77 -13.11 -44.70 -27.55
CA LEU A 77 -12.66 -46.10 -27.82
C LEU A 77 -11.28 -46.24 -27.12
N GLU A 78 -11.15 -47.02 -26.02
CA GLU A 78 -10.74 -48.44 -25.98
C GLU A 78 -9.54 -48.75 -26.90
N SER A 79 -8.46 -49.43 -26.53
CA SER A 79 -8.08 -50.30 -25.41
C SER A 79 -6.56 -50.60 -25.57
N SER A 80 -5.89 -51.08 -24.51
CA SER A 80 -5.11 -52.36 -24.53
C SER A 80 -3.97 -52.36 -23.51
N ASP A 81 -4.01 -53.41 -22.69
CA ASP A 81 -3.04 -53.89 -21.71
C ASP A 81 -1.61 -54.09 -22.25
N SER A 82 -0.62 -53.95 -21.36
CA SER A 82 0.39 -55.00 -21.15
C SER A 82 1.15 -54.77 -19.84
N GLU A 83 0.95 -55.70 -18.90
CA GLU A 83 1.85 -55.97 -17.77
C GLU A 83 3.19 -56.54 -18.29
N GLU A 84 4.32 -56.12 -17.71
CA GLU A 84 5.45 -57.05 -17.54
C GLU A 84 6.30 -56.66 -16.31
N LYS A 85 6.16 -57.50 -15.26
CA LYS A 85 7.11 -57.60 -14.15
C LYS A 85 8.33 -58.36 -14.64
N ASN A 86 9.54 -57.91 -14.31
CA ASN A 86 10.63 -58.84 -14.03
C ASN A 86 11.60 -58.30 -12.97
N ASN A 87 11.82 -59.16 -11.99
CA ASN A 87 12.57 -58.99 -10.76
C ASN A 87 13.80 -59.91 -10.86
N PHE A 88 15.01 -59.40 -10.62
CA PHE A 88 16.18 -60.24 -10.39
C PHE A 88 17.03 -59.69 -9.24
N LYS A 89 17.18 -60.52 -8.20
CA LYS A 89 18.01 -60.32 -7.00
C LYS A 89 19.40 -60.93 -7.20
N ASN A 90 20.40 -60.27 -6.60
CA ASN A 90 21.67 -60.77 -6.04
C ASN A 90 22.67 -61.45 -6.99
N SER A 91 23.99 -61.29 -6.91
CA SER A 91 24.92 -60.79 -5.87
C SER A 91 26.33 -60.78 -6.49
N LYS A 92 27.22 -59.90 -6.04
CA LYS A 92 28.56 -60.27 -5.55
C LYS A 92 29.37 -59.06 -5.09
N GLU A 93 30.04 -59.35 -3.98
CA GLU A 93 30.95 -58.57 -3.15
C GLU A 93 32.25 -58.22 -3.89
N TYR A 94 32.66 -56.94 -3.84
CA TYR A 94 34.05 -56.52 -4.06
C TYR A 94 34.29 -55.20 -3.31
N ARG A 95 35.31 -55.19 -2.44
CA ARG A 95 35.90 -54.00 -1.82
C ARG A 95 37.40 -54.03 -2.14
N PRO A 96 37.93 -52.98 -2.79
CA PRO A 96 38.87 -52.05 -2.13
C PRO A 96 38.60 -50.62 -2.61
N ASP A 97 39.11 -49.51 -2.10
CA ASP A 97 39.83 -49.11 -0.91
C ASP A 97 39.51 -47.61 -0.76
N ASN A 98 39.36 -47.16 0.49
CA ASN A 98 39.74 -45.84 0.99
C ASN A 98 39.70 -44.63 0.03
N HIS A 99 38.52 -44.30 -0.53
CA HIS A 99 38.24 -42.92 -0.87
C HIS A 99 37.72 -42.23 0.39
N SER A 100 38.57 -41.37 0.94
CA SER A 100 38.22 -40.32 1.90
C SER A 100 36.84 -39.78 1.56
N TYR A 101 35.87 -40.04 2.44
CA TYR A 101 34.65 -39.26 2.49
C TYR A 101 35.09 -37.83 2.84
N VAL A 102 35.33 -37.02 1.82
CA VAL A 102 35.19 -35.57 1.91
C VAL A 102 33.70 -35.36 2.14
N SER A 103 33.29 -35.51 3.40
CA SER A 103 31.98 -35.09 3.89
C SER A 103 31.89 -33.61 3.57
N LEU A 104 31.10 -33.31 2.56
CA LEU A 104 30.84 -32.00 2.00
C LEU A 104 30.33 -31.06 3.11
N ASN A 105 31.28 -30.37 3.77
CA ASN A 105 31.06 -29.01 4.24
C ASN A 105 31.01 -28.10 3.00
N ILE A 106 30.02 -28.29 2.14
CA ILE A 106 29.45 -27.15 1.41
C ILE A 106 28.80 -26.36 2.54
N SER A 107 29.54 -25.36 3.00
CA SER A 107 29.36 -24.75 4.30
C SER A 107 27.95 -24.16 4.39
N GLN A 108 27.31 -24.17 5.57
CA GLN A 108 25.98 -23.55 5.77
C GLN A 108 25.90 -22.09 5.24
N LEU A 109 27.06 -21.45 5.10
CA LEU A 109 27.32 -20.17 4.40
C LEU A 109 26.87 -20.17 2.93
N ASP A 110 27.34 -21.14 2.14
CA ASP A 110 27.01 -21.22 0.72
C ASP A 110 25.52 -21.51 0.52
N GLN A 111 24.91 -22.26 1.44
CA GLN A 111 23.48 -22.56 1.41
C GLN A 111 22.61 -21.33 1.68
N LEU A 112 22.99 -20.44 2.60
CA LEU A 112 22.24 -19.22 2.88
C LEU A 112 22.16 -18.31 1.66
N LYS A 113 23.28 -18.14 0.95
CA LYS A 113 23.30 -17.36 -0.30
C LYS A 113 22.41 -18.00 -1.37
N ILE A 114 22.46 -19.32 -1.53
CA ILE A 114 21.58 -20.04 -2.47
C ILE A 114 20.10 -19.84 -2.12
N ASP A 115 19.73 -20.01 -0.86
CA ASP A 115 18.35 -19.86 -0.40
C ASP A 115 17.82 -18.43 -0.65
N VAL A 116 18.62 -17.41 -0.37
CA VAL A 116 18.25 -16.00 -0.63
C VAL A 116 18.15 -15.71 -2.13
N THR A 117 19.09 -16.21 -2.92
CA THR A 117 19.08 -15.99 -4.38
C THR A 117 17.88 -16.69 -5.03
N SER A 118 17.39 -17.79 -4.45
CA SER A 118 16.20 -18.51 -4.93
C SER A 118 14.88 -17.72 -4.78
N LEU A 119 14.88 -16.65 -3.97
CA LEU A 119 13.76 -15.71 -3.90
C LEU A 119 13.57 -14.95 -5.22
N PHE A 120 14.58 -14.94 -6.10
CA PHE A 120 14.55 -14.22 -7.36
C PHE A 120 14.43 -15.17 -8.55
N SER A 121 13.74 -14.74 -9.59
CA SER A 121 13.56 -15.50 -10.84
C SER A 121 14.63 -15.20 -11.89
N ASP A 122 15.47 -14.19 -11.65
CA ASP A 122 16.55 -13.76 -12.54
C ASP A 122 17.89 -13.62 -11.80
N GLU A 123 18.99 -13.84 -12.53
CA GLU A 123 20.35 -13.75 -11.96
C GLU A 123 20.69 -12.33 -11.47
N GLN A 124 20.02 -11.30 -11.97
CA GLN A 124 20.22 -9.91 -11.55
C GLN A 124 19.43 -9.55 -10.28
N CYS A 125 18.65 -10.50 -9.75
CA CYS A 125 17.80 -10.32 -8.56
C CYS A 125 16.78 -9.18 -8.69
N THR A 126 16.33 -8.87 -9.91
CA THR A 126 15.40 -7.75 -10.17
C THR A 126 13.94 -8.17 -10.15
N LYS A 127 13.64 -9.47 -10.17
CA LYS A 127 12.30 -10.03 -10.17
C LYS A 127 12.18 -11.13 -9.15
N LEU A 128 11.06 -11.15 -8.43
CA LEU A 128 10.80 -12.21 -7.46
C LEU A 128 10.37 -13.48 -8.18
N SER A 129 10.67 -14.62 -7.56
CA SER A 129 10.07 -15.90 -7.91
C SER A 129 8.59 -15.90 -7.54
N GLU A 130 7.81 -16.71 -8.26
CA GLU A 130 6.42 -16.96 -7.88
C GLU A 130 6.35 -17.54 -6.46
N ASP A 131 5.31 -17.18 -5.71
CA ASP A 131 5.06 -17.64 -4.33
C ASP A 131 6.05 -17.16 -3.25
N VAL A 132 6.90 -16.16 -3.53
CA VAL A 132 7.61 -15.45 -2.46
C VAL A 132 6.60 -14.74 -1.55
N THR A 133 6.79 -14.88 -0.24
CA THR A 133 5.96 -14.26 0.81
C THR A 133 6.86 -13.55 1.81
N LEU A 134 6.30 -12.60 2.57
CA LEU A 134 7.02 -11.93 3.65
C LEU A 134 7.53 -12.94 4.68
N GLU A 135 6.73 -13.95 5.03
CA GLU A 135 7.13 -15.00 5.98
C GLU A 135 8.39 -15.75 5.53
N LYS A 136 8.53 -16.03 4.22
CA LYS A 136 9.73 -16.68 3.66
C LYS A 136 10.95 -15.76 3.78
N ILE A 137 10.78 -14.48 3.46
CA ILE A 137 11.84 -13.46 3.55
C ILE A 137 12.29 -13.28 5.00
N ASP A 138 11.36 -13.12 5.94
CA ASP A 138 11.64 -12.92 7.36
C ASP A 138 12.38 -14.12 7.98
N LYS A 139 11.97 -15.34 7.64
CA LYS A 139 12.67 -16.57 8.07
C LYS A 139 14.12 -16.62 7.58
N LEU A 140 14.38 -16.16 6.35
CA LEU A 140 15.75 -16.10 5.82
C LEU A 140 16.54 -14.97 6.50
N LYS A 141 15.91 -13.82 6.72
CA LYS A 141 16.52 -12.70 7.45
C LYS A 141 16.96 -13.10 8.85
N GLU A 142 16.10 -13.78 9.61
CA GLU A 142 16.45 -14.28 10.95
C GLU A 142 17.65 -15.25 10.91
N LYS A 143 17.69 -16.16 9.93
CA LYS A 143 18.84 -17.07 9.77
C LYS A 143 20.13 -16.32 9.45
N VAL A 144 20.08 -15.31 8.59
CA VAL A 144 21.23 -14.50 8.18
C VAL A 144 21.72 -13.62 9.34
N GLU A 145 20.81 -13.02 10.10
CA GLU A 145 21.14 -12.22 11.28
C GLU A 145 21.88 -13.03 12.36
N ASN A 146 21.58 -14.32 12.50
CA ASN A 146 22.25 -15.23 13.42
C ASN A 146 23.51 -15.90 12.84
N SER A 147 23.84 -15.64 11.57
CA SER A 147 25.00 -16.23 10.88
C SER A 147 26.28 -15.42 11.06
N THR A 148 27.42 -16.11 10.93
CA THR A 148 28.78 -15.54 10.85
C THR A 148 29.30 -15.47 9.41
N ASP A 149 28.40 -15.46 8.43
CA ASP A 149 28.72 -15.36 7.00
C ASP A 149 29.56 -14.12 6.68
N PRO A 150 30.72 -14.24 6.01
CA PRO A 150 31.48 -13.08 5.57
C PRO A 150 30.72 -12.21 4.55
N GLN A 151 29.72 -12.78 3.86
CA GLN A 151 28.83 -12.08 2.90
C GLN A 151 27.51 -11.64 3.52
N LYS A 152 27.36 -11.68 4.86
CA LYS A 152 26.12 -11.32 5.57
C LYS A 152 25.49 -10.01 5.11
N GLU A 153 26.27 -8.94 4.97
CA GLU A 153 25.77 -7.63 4.55
C GLU A 153 25.24 -7.62 3.10
N GLU A 154 25.87 -8.39 2.20
CA GLU A 154 25.39 -8.57 0.83
C GLU A 154 24.05 -9.32 0.83
N ILE A 155 23.95 -10.39 1.63
CA ILE A 155 22.73 -11.19 1.75
C ILE A 155 21.58 -10.36 2.36
N LEU A 156 21.86 -9.55 3.39
CA LEU A 156 20.86 -8.64 3.97
C LEU A 156 20.39 -7.58 2.97
N THR A 157 21.28 -7.11 2.09
CA THR A 157 20.92 -6.19 1.00
C THR A 157 19.97 -6.86 0.01
N LEU A 158 20.24 -8.12 -0.39
CA LEU A 158 19.35 -8.89 -1.26
C LEU A 158 17.98 -9.13 -0.60
N LEU A 159 17.94 -9.43 0.70
CA LEU A 159 16.67 -9.59 1.43
C LEU A 159 15.88 -8.27 1.51
N SER A 160 16.56 -7.13 1.69
CA SER A 160 15.92 -5.82 1.61
C SER A 160 15.31 -5.58 0.23
N GLN A 161 16.05 -5.89 -0.84
CA GLN A 161 15.57 -5.78 -2.21
C GLN A 161 14.37 -6.70 -2.47
N ALA A 162 14.39 -7.94 -1.98
CA ALA A 162 13.24 -8.84 -2.05
C ALA A 162 12.02 -8.28 -1.32
N THR A 163 12.23 -7.65 -0.16
CA THR A 163 11.17 -7.00 0.63
C THR A 163 10.57 -5.81 -0.13
N ASP A 164 11.40 -5.00 -0.79
CA ASP A 164 10.97 -3.82 -1.56
C ASP A 164 10.21 -4.22 -2.84
N LEU A 165 10.59 -5.34 -3.46
CA LEU A 165 9.90 -5.90 -4.64
C LEU A 165 8.58 -6.60 -4.29
N LEU A 166 8.32 -6.91 -3.02
CA LEU A 166 7.07 -7.54 -2.58
C LEU A 166 6.12 -6.49 -2.02
N GLN A 167 4.87 -6.47 -2.49
CA GLN A 167 3.78 -5.75 -1.85
C GLN A 167 2.72 -6.76 -1.42
N GLU A 168 2.79 -7.15 -0.16
CA GLU A 168 1.90 -8.15 0.44
C GLU A 168 0.83 -7.47 1.29
N PHE A 169 -0.42 -7.86 1.08
CA PHE A 169 -1.58 -7.44 1.83
C PHE A 169 -2.20 -8.65 2.52
N THR A 170 -2.19 -8.66 3.85
CA THR A 170 -2.74 -9.73 4.68
C THR A 170 -4.07 -9.30 5.29
N PHE A 171 -5.11 -10.07 4.97
CA PHE A 171 -6.48 -9.84 5.45
C PHE A 171 -6.78 -10.81 6.60
N LYS A 172 -6.90 -10.26 7.82
CA LYS A 172 -7.17 -11.03 9.03
C LYS A 172 -8.63 -10.90 9.48
N GLY A 173 -9.09 -11.98 10.05
CA GLY A 173 -10.42 -12.22 10.57
C GLY A 173 -10.46 -12.27 12.09
N LEU A 174 -11.53 -12.86 12.63
CA LEU A 174 -11.66 -13.14 14.06
C LEU A 174 -10.44 -13.90 14.59
N GLY A 175 -9.88 -13.45 15.72
CA GLY A 175 -8.70 -14.07 16.32
C GLY A 175 -7.44 -13.94 15.45
N ASP A 176 -7.39 -12.92 14.59
CA ASP A 176 -6.29 -12.62 13.68
C ASP A 176 -5.97 -13.73 12.66
N SER A 177 -6.93 -14.64 12.45
CA SER A 177 -6.84 -15.69 11.44
C SER A 177 -6.83 -15.08 10.04
N THR A 178 -5.78 -15.34 9.27
CA THR A 178 -5.71 -14.87 7.88
C THR A 178 -6.69 -15.64 7.01
N PHE A 179 -7.62 -14.93 6.37
CA PHE A 179 -8.59 -15.52 5.43
C PHE A 179 -8.25 -15.25 3.96
N ALA A 180 -7.48 -14.20 3.68
CA ALA A 180 -6.97 -13.91 2.35
C ALA A 180 -5.60 -13.21 2.40
N GLN A 181 -4.82 -13.38 1.34
CA GLN A 181 -3.56 -12.65 1.10
C GLN A 181 -3.51 -12.20 -0.36
N LEU A 182 -3.16 -10.95 -0.61
CA LEU A 182 -2.93 -10.42 -1.95
C LEU A 182 -1.45 -10.08 -2.08
N TYR A 183 -0.83 -10.56 -3.15
CA TYR A 183 0.55 -10.26 -3.50
C TYR A 183 0.57 -9.45 -4.78
N PHE A 184 1.34 -8.38 -4.79
CA PHE A 184 1.69 -7.64 -5.98
C PHE A 184 3.22 -7.56 -6.07
N TYR A 185 3.78 -7.93 -7.21
CA TYR A 185 5.22 -7.92 -7.43
C TYR A 185 5.63 -6.58 -8.05
N ALA A 186 6.38 -5.78 -7.30
CA ALA A 186 6.83 -4.43 -7.67
C ALA A 186 8.06 -4.43 -8.60
N ASP A 187 8.08 -5.35 -9.57
CA ASP A 187 9.18 -5.62 -10.50
C ASP A 187 8.83 -5.30 -11.96
N LYS A 188 7.72 -4.56 -12.16
CA LYS A 188 7.12 -4.20 -13.46
C LYS A 188 6.58 -5.39 -14.27
N SER A 189 6.47 -6.59 -13.68
CA SER A 189 5.72 -7.70 -14.28
C SER A 189 4.21 -7.46 -14.25
N TYR A 190 3.74 -6.61 -13.34
CA TYR A 190 2.31 -6.40 -13.02
C TYR A 190 1.62 -7.67 -12.53
N SER A 191 2.39 -8.65 -12.06
CA SER A 191 1.87 -9.89 -11.51
C SER A 191 1.19 -9.62 -10.18
N CYS A 192 -0.09 -9.99 -10.08
CA CYS A 192 -0.87 -9.88 -8.87
C CYS A 192 -1.63 -11.19 -8.63
N LYS A 193 -1.58 -11.68 -7.39
CA LYS A 193 -2.19 -12.95 -6.99
C LYS A 193 -2.99 -12.75 -5.71
N LEU A 194 -4.26 -13.14 -5.74
CA LEU A 194 -5.12 -13.20 -4.56
C LEU A 194 -5.28 -14.66 -4.13
N ILE A 195 -4.87 -14.97 -2.91
CA ILE A 195 -5.07 -16.25 -2.27
C ILE A 195 -6.19 -16.14 -1.24
N THR A 196 -7.19 -17.00 -1.36
CA THR A 196 -8.26 -17.18 -0.37
C THR A 196 -8.04 -18.48 0.37
N LYS A 197 -8.11 -18.45 1.71
CA LYS A 197 -8.00 -19.65 2.57
C LYS A 197 -9.39 -20.18 2.93
N PRO A 198 -9.56 -21.50 3.16
CA PRO A 198 -10.85 -22.12 3.42
C PRO A 198 -11.33 -21.92 4.87
N VAL A 199 -11.51 -20.67 5.28
CA VAL A 199 -11.93 -20.27 6.63
C VAL A 199 -13.11 -19.31 6.57
N LYS A 200 -13.76 -19.07 7.71
CA LYS A 200 -14.71 -17.96 7.87
C LYS A 200 -13.94 -16.72 8.31
N PRO A 201 -14.02 -15.57 7.61
CA PRO A 201 -13.36 -14.36 8.07
C PRO A 201 -13.77 -13.94 9.48
N HIS A 202 -15.05 -14.03 9.84
CA HIS A 202 -15.54 -13.66 11.16
C HIS A 202 -16.88 -14.33 11.50
N SER A 203 -16.89 -15.24 12.48
CA SER A 203 -18.08 -16.05 12.82
C SER A 203 -19.32 -15.25 13.24
N TYR A 204 -19.14 -14.05 13.78
CA TYR A 204 -20.25 -13.21 14.28
C TYR A 204 -20.70 -12.09 13.33
N ILE A 205 -20.14 -12.00 12.12
CA ILE A 205 -20.51 -10.95 11.14
C ILE A 205 -21.15 -11.63 9.93
N ASP A 206 -22.44 -11.40 9.71
CA ASP A 206 -23.21 -11.96 8.58
C ASP A 206 -23.25 -11.04 7.35
N LYS A 207 -22.47 -9.95 7.40
CA LYS A 207 -22.35 -8.95 6.33
C LYS A 207 -20.99 -9.05 5.63
N GLU A 208 -20.81 -8.20 4.62
CA GLU A 208 -19.51 -7.96 4.01
C GLU A 208 -18.48 -7.60 5.09
N TYR A 209 -17.41 -8.39 5.12
CA TYR A 209 -16.30 -8.23 6.04
C TYR A 209 -15.08 -7.63 5.37
N ALA A 210 -14.89 -7.96 4.08
CA ALA A 210 -13.94 -7.31 3.23
C ALA A 210 -14.41 -7.33 1.77
N ALA A 211 -13.96 -6.36 0.98
CA ALA A 211 -14.13 -6.37 -0.46
C ALA A 211 -12.83 -5.92 -1.14
N ILE A 212 -12.54 -6.53 -2.28
CA ILE A 212 -11.41 -6.22 -3.15
C ILE A 212 -12.00 -5.91 -4.52
N THR A 213 -11.66 -4.76 -5.09
CA THR A 213 -12.11 -4.33 -6.41
C THR A 213 -10.92 -3.84 -7.21
N VAL A 214 -10.82 -4.27 -8.47
CA VAL A 214 -9.87 -3.72 -9.43
C VAL A 214 -10.63 -2.91 -10.46
N MET A 215 -10.15 -1.70 -10.72
CA MET A 215 -10.65 -0.86 -11.81
C MET A 215 -9.56 -0.61 -12.84
N ASP A 216 -9.95 -0.57 -14.12
CA ASP A 216 -9.04 -0.15 -15.19
C ASP A 216 -8.69 1.35 -15.08
N ASN A 217 -7.84 1.83 -15.98
CA ASN A 217 -7.43 3.25 -16.03
C ASN A 217 -8.57 4.23 -16.34
N LYS A 218 -9.72 3.75 -16.82
CA LYS A 218 -10.95 4.52 -17.05
C LYS A 218 -11.92 4.42 -15.86
N LYS A 219 -11.50 3.78 -14.77
CA LYS A 219 -12.29 3.52 -13.55
C LYS A 219 -13.48 2.57 -13.77
N ASN A 220 -13.43 1.71 -14.80
CA ASN A 220 -14.40 0.63 -14.93
C ASN A 220 -13.96 -0.55 -14.05
N THR A 221 -14.87 -1.13 -13.29
CA THR A 221 -14.61 -2.36 -12.54
C THR A 221 -14.33 -3.52 -13.49
N VAL A 222 -13.14 -4.11 -13.37
CA VAL A 222 -12.72 -5.31 -14.14
C VAL A 222 -12.62 -6.56 -13.26
N TYR A 223 -12.59 -6.39 -11.94
CA TYR A 223 -12.65 -7.49 -10.96
C TYR A 223 -13.32 -7.01 -9.68
N SER A 224 -14.08 -7.90 -9.02
CA SER A 224 -14.60 -7.66 -7.68
C SER A 224 -14.77 -8.97 -6.92
N LYS A 225 -14.31 -8.98 -5.67
CA LYS A 225 -14.47 -10.07 -4.71
C LYS A 225 -14.99 -9.52 -3.40
N LYS A 226 -16.00 -10.17 -2.84
CA LYS A 226 -16.56 -9.87 -1.53
C LYS A 226 -16.38 -11.08 -0.62
N TYR A 227 -16.02 -10.82 0.63
CA TYR A 227 -15.93 -11.80 1.68
C TYR A 227 -17.01 -11.51 2.71
N ILE A 228 -17.99 -12.41 2.85
CA ILE A 228 -19.00 -12.33 3.91
C ILE A 228 -18.42 -12.98 5.17
N GLY A 229 -18.52 -12.30 6.31
CA GLY A 229 -17.79 -12.67 7.53
C GLY A 229 -18.03 -14.12 7.99
N ASN A 230 -19.29 -14.53 8.11
CA ASN A 230 -19.65 -15.83 8.66
C ASN A 230 -19.76 -16.95 7.60
N GLN A 231 -19.43 -16.65 6.35
CA GLN A 231 -19.44 -17.60 5.25
C GLN A 231 -18.08 -18.29 5.12
N LEU A 232 -18.11 -19.62 5.06
CA LEU A 232 -16.91 -20.41 4.82
C LEU A 232 -16.44 -20.15 3.39
N GLN A 233 -15.18 -19.75 3.24
CA GLN A 233 -14.58 -19.56 1.93
C GLN A 233 -14.10 -20.89 1.37
N GLN A 234 -13.97 -20.97 0.05
CA GLN A 234 -13.26 -22.04 -0.63
C GLN A 234 -11.81 -21.62 -0.86
N GLU A 235 -10.90 -22.57 -0.77
CA GLU A 235 -9.50 -22.32 -1.13
C GLU A 235 -9.42 -21.96 -2.61
N GLN A 236 -8.81 -20.82 -2.92
CA GLN A 236 -8.73 -20.32 -4.28
C GLN A 236 -7.46 -19.47 -4.47
N SER A 237 -6.86 -19.60 -5.65
CA SER A 237 -5.76 -18.75 -6.11
C SER A 237 -6.20 -18.07 -7.40
N GLU A 238 -6.25 -16.74 -7.40
CA GLU A 238 -6.73 -15.92 -8.51
C GLU A 238 -5.59 -15.02 -8.99
N ALA A 239 -5.24 -15.09 -10.28
CA ALA A 239 -4.38 -14.09 -10.90
C ALA A 239 -5.21 -12.87 -11.28
N LEU A 240 -4.75 -11.67 -10.93
CA LEU A 240 -5.45 -10.42 -11.18
C LEU A 240 -4.68 -9.55 -12.18
N ASP A 241 -5.39 -9.02 -13.17
CA ASP A 241 -4.84 -8.06 -14.13
C ASP A 241 -4.74 -6.67 -13.48
N LEU A 242 -3.54 -6.29 -13.01
CA LEU A 242 -3.29 -5.02 -12.32
C LEU A 242 -2.19 -4.21 -13.03
N LYS A 243 -2.52 -3.67 -14.21
CA LYS A 243 -1.58 -2.99 -15.12
C LYS A 243 -1.31 -1.55 -14.69
N GLU A 244 -0.31 -0.91 -15.30
CA GLU A 244 -0.01 0.52 -15.11
C GLU A 244 -1.28 1.38 -15.23
N GLY A 245 -1.50 2.26 -14.24
CA GLY A 245 -2.66 3.14 -14.15
C GLY A 245 -3.97 2.48 -13.67
N TYR A 246 -3.98 1.17 -13.38
CA TYR A 246 -5.14 0.50 -12.78
C TYR A 246 -5.23 0.84 -11.30
N TYR A 247 -6.45 0.71 -10.76
CA TYR A 247 -6.74 0.96 -9.35
C TYR A 247 -7.05 -0.34 -8.62
N LEU A 248 -6.55 -0.45 -7.40
CA LEU A 248 -6.96 -1.47 -6.43
C LEU A 248 -7.71 -0.76 -5.29
N VAL A 249 -8.90 -1.24 -4.96
CA VAL A 249 -9.74 -0.70 -3.90
C VAL A 249 -10.09 -1.81 -2.93
N ILE A 250 -9.74 -1.62 -1.67
CA ILE A 250 -9.95 -2.56 -0.59
C ILE A 250 -10.87 -1.93 0.46
N ASN A 251 -11.92 -2.63 0.88
CA ASN A 251 -12.69 -2.28 2.07
C ASN A 251 -12.51 -3.35 3.13
N LYS A 252 -12.37 -2.94 4.39
CA LYS A 252 -12.22 -3.86 5.52
C LYS A 252 -13.03 -3.40 6.73
N THR A 253 -13.95 -4.25 7.19
CA THR A 253 -14.83 -3.94 8.35
C THR A 253 -14.07 -3.73 9.66
N GLU A 254 -12.93 -4.40 9.84
CA GLU A 254 -12.01 -4.20 10.97
C GLU A 254 -10.63 -3.79 10.42
N PRO A 255 -10.36 -2.48 10.24
CA PRO A 255 -9.12 -1.95 9.66
C PRO A 255 -7.83 -2.34 10.39
N SER A 256 -7.88 -2.50 11.71
CA SER A 256 -6.75 -2.96 12.53
C SER A 256 -6.29 -4.38 12.19
N ARG A 257 -7.17 -5.17 11.57
CA ARG A 257 -6.91 -6.53 11.06
C ARG A 257 -6.56 -6.56 9.57
N PHE A 258 -6.19 -5.42 9.01
CA PHE A 258 -5.58 -5.32 7.70
C PHE A 258 -4.13 -4.87 7.87
N VAL A 259 -3.21 -5.66 7.33
CA VAL A 259 -1.77 -5.49 7.50
C VAL A 259 -1.11 -5.61 6.13
N THR A 260 -0.07 -4.82 5.91
CA THR A 260 0.79 -4.91 4.74
C THR A 260 2.25 -5.05 5.18
N ASN A 261 3.11 -5.58 4.31
CA ASN A 261 4.55 -5.63 4.61
C ASN A 261 5.21 -4.23 4.65
N HIS A 262 4.55 -3.22 4.10
CA HIS A 262 4.97 -1.82 4.13
C HIS A 262 3.87 -0.92 4.69
N ASN A 263 3.42 -1.15 5.93
CA ASN A 263 2.28 -0.42 6.51
C ASN A 263 2.41 1.10 6.42
N ASP A 264 3.61 1.64 6.62
CA ASP A 264 3.82 3.08 6.54
C ASP A 264 3.51 3.63 5.15
N GLN A 265 3.74 2.85 4.08
CA GLN A 265 3.53 3.26 2.69
C GLN A 265 2.18 2.81 2.12
N LEU A 266 1.76 1.60 2.42
CA LEU A 266 0.59 0.96 1.81
C LEU A 266 -0.66 1.01 2.67
N LYS A 267 -0.54 1.03 4.01
CA LYS A 267 -1.72 1.14 4.89
C LYS A 267 -1.96 2.58 5.30
N GLN A 268 -0.92 3.23 5.83
CA GLN A 268 -0.86 4.58 6.41
C GLN A 268 -1.80 4.81 7.60
N ASN A 269 -3.08 4.53 7.44
CA ASN A 269 -4.11 4.76 8.46
C ASN A 269 -5.22 3.69 8.41
N GLU A 270 -6.24 3.89 9.24
CA GLU A 270 -7.36 2.94 9.41
C GLU A 270 -8.61 3.32 8.59
N THR A 271 -8.43 4.07 7.50
CA THR A 271 -9.54 4.60 6.70
C THR A 271 -9.88 3.73 5.49
N ASN A 272 -11.15 3.34 5.40
CA ASN A 272 -11.72 2.81 4.18
C ASN A 272 -12.27 3.93 3.25
N PRO A 273 -12.29 3.70 1.94
CA PRO A 273 -11.67 2.58 1.26
C PRO A 273 -10.14 2.72 1.23
N TYR A 274 -9.45 1.60 1.29
CA TYR A 274 -8.04 1.53 0.97
C TYR A 274 -7.83 1.57 -0.55
N MET A 275 -7.49 2.74 -1.10
CA MET A 275 -7.31 2.92 -2.54
C MET A 275 -5.83 2.95 -2.93
N TYR A 276 -5.52 2.35 -4.07
CA TYR A 276 -4.18 2.32 -4.65
C TYR A 276 -4.26 2.52 -6.16
N MET A 277 -3.20 3.04 -6.75
CA MET A 277 -3.01 3.01 -8.21
C MET A 277 -1.64 2.44 -8.54
N VAL A 278 -1.59 1.63 -9.59
CA VAL A 278 -0.33 1.11 -10.12
C VAL A 278 0.40 2.26 -10.82
N ARG A 279 1.57 2.64 -10.29
CA ARG A 279 2.48 3.61 -10.92
C ARG A 279 3.91 3.08 -10.92
N ASN A 280 4.61 3.25 -12.03
CA ASN A 280 6.01 2.83 -12.19
C ASN A 280 6.25 1.37 -11.78
N GLY A 281 5.27 0.50 -12.04
CA GLY A 281 5.35 -0.92 -11.70
C GLY A 281 5.16 -1.26 -10.21
N LYS A 282 4.65 -0.35 -9.37
CA LYS A 282 4.28 -0.62 -7.96
C LYS A 282 2.89 -0.09 -7.64
N LEU A 283 2.24 -0.64 -6.62
CA LEU A 283 1.05 -0.03 -6.02
C LEU A 283 1.47 1.14 -5.14
N GLU A 284 0.91 2.31 -5.45
CA GLU A 284 1.01 3.50 -4.62
C GLU A 284 -0.33 3.76 -3.95
N ARG A 285 -0.28 3.97 -2.63
CA ARG A 285 -1.45 4.38 -1.86
C ARG A 285 -2.00 5.68 -2.42
N ILE A 286 -3.32 5.76 -2.56
CA ILE A 286 -4.07 7.00 -2.79
C ILE A 286 -4.91 7.24 -1.54
N ASP A 287 -4.48 8.19 -0.73
CA ASP A 287 -5.30 8.85 0.27
C ASP A 287 -5.75 10.20 -0.31
N ASP A 288 -7.06 10.34 -0.50
CA ASP A 288 -7.69 11.58 -0.96
C ASP A 288 -7.79 12.63 0.16
N LYS A 289 -7.40 12.28 1.38
CA LYS A 289 -7.38 13.19 2.52
C LYS A 289 -6.20 14.16 2.53
N ASN A 290 -5.35 14.21 1.49
CA ASN A 290 -4.31 15.24 1.36
C ASN A 290 -4.84 16.60 1.85
N ARG A 291 -4.18 17.16 2.86
CA ARG A 291 -4.67 18.34 3.58
C ARG A 291 -3.93 19.58 3.14
N ILE A 292 -4.66 20.68 3.09
CA ILE A 292 -4.08 22.02 2.99
C ILE A 292 -4.54 22.76 4.24
N LEU A 293 -3.59 23.14 5.08
CA LEU A 293 -3.82 23.95 6.26
C LEU A 293 -3.42 25.38 5.91
N HIS A 294 -4.38 26.30 6.05
CA HIS A 294 -4.18 27.73 5.83
C HIS A 294 -3.98 28.42 7.18
N PHE A 295 -2.86 29.11 7.34
CA PHE A 295 -2.55 29.84 8.57
C PHE A 295 -2.86 31.33 8.36
N LEU A 296 -3.89 31.78 9.07
CA LEU A 296 -4.45 33.12 8.92
C LEU A 296 -4.04 34.01 10.09
N GLY A 297 -3.60 35.21 9.72
CA GLY A 297 -3.15 36.26 10.61
C GLY A 297 -4.18 37.36 10.83
N LEU A 298 -3.72 38.52 11.29
CA LEU A 298 -4.55 39.70 11.47
C LEU A 298 -5.33 40.03 10.20
N GLY A 299 -6.63 40.26 10.34
CA GLY A 299 -7.51 40.58 9.22
C GLY A 299 -7.72 39.42 8.24
N ASN A 300 -7.52 38.18 8.69
CA ASN A 300 -7.55 36.96 7.87
C ASN A 300 -6.50 36.93 6.75
N SER A 301 -5.40 37.68 6.90
CA SER A 301 -4.31 37.63 5.93
C SER A 301 -3.56 36.31 6.07
N GLU A 302 -3.50 35.51 5.01
CA GLU A 302 -2.77 34.24 5.02
C GLU A 302 -1.26 34.49 5.00
N TYR A 303 -0.56 34.06 6.06
CA TYR A 303 0.90 34.17 6.15
C TYR A 303 1.63 32.87 5.83
N ALA A 304 0.94 31.72 5.92
CA ALA A 304 1.51 30.45 5.50
C ALA A 304 0.44 29.44 5.07
N THR A 305 0.86 28.46 4.27
CA THR A 305 0.08 27.27 3.92
C THR A 305 0.94 26.02 4.11
N LEU A 306 0.44 25.03 4.84
CA LEU A 306 1.05 23.70 4.93
C LEU A 306 0.24 22.69 4.12
N LYS A 307 0.89 22.11 3.10
CA LYS A 307 0.34 21.01 2.30
C LYS A 307 0.85 19.69 2.84
N VAL A 308 -0.07 18.81 3.18
CA VAL A 308 0.17 17.42 3.58
C VAL A 308 -0.20 16.53 2.41
N ASP A 309 0.81 15.92 1.80
CA ASP A 309 0.59 14.91 0.77
C ASP A 309 0.98 13.54 1.34
N TYR A 310 -0.04 12.80 1.76
CA TYR A 310 0.08 11.46 2.33
C TYR A 310 0.61 10.46 1.30
N ASN A 311 0.38 10.71 0.01
CA ASN A 311 0.81 9.82 -1.07
C ASN A 311 2.31 10.00 -1.36
N ALA A 312 2.77 11.25 -1.41
CA ALA A 312 4.18 11.58 -1.58
C ALA A 312 5.00 11.45 -0.27
N MET A 313 4.33 11.23 0.87
CA MET A 313 4.94 11.26 2.20
C MET A 313 5.73 12.54 2.44
N ASN A 314 5.20 13.67 1.98
CA ASN A 314 5.87 14.95 2.11
C ASN A 314 4.96 16.00 2.75
N LEU A 315 5.63 16.96 3.38
CA LEU A 315 5.05 18.17 3.90
C LEU A 315 5.68 19.33 3.15
N THR A 316 4.85 20.21 2.60
CA THR A 316 5.31 21.45 1.95
C THR A 316 4.75 22.64 2.71
N LEU A 317 5.60 23.33 3.46
CA LEU A 317 5.28 24.62 4.06
C LEU A 317 5.65 25.74 3.09
N VAL A 318 4.66 26.54 2.68
CA VAL A 318 4.86 27.75 1.87
C VAL A 318 4.55 28.95 2.76
N THR A 319 5.49 29.88 2.88
CA THR A 319 5.28 31.13 3.63
C THR A 319 5.09 32.29 2.66
N ASN A 320 4.21 33.22 3.03
CA ASN A 320 3.93 34.42 2.25
C ASN A 320 4.66 35.61 2.90
N ASN A 321 5.03 36.62 2.13
CA ASN A 321 5.69 37.81 2.68
C ASN A 321 4.70 38.73 3.44
N VAL A 322 4.13 38.22 4.52
CA VAL A 322 3.07 38.79 5.34
C VAL A 322 3.47 38.67 6.80
N LYS A 323 3.15 39.68 7.59
CA LYS A 323 3.28 39.62 9.05
C LYS A 323 2.08 38.85 9.62
N PRO A 324 2.27 37.73 10.35
CA PRO A 324 1.15 36.99 10.92
C PRO A 324 0.24 37.88 11.76
N HIS A 325 0.79 38.71 12.65
CA HIS A 325 -0.02 39.66 13.41
C HIS A 325 0.83 40.80 13.99
N GLN A 326 0.73 42.00 13.40
CA GLN A 326 1.58 43.16 13.72
C GLN A 326 1.51 43.69 15.17
N TYR A 327 0.61 43.20 16.00
CA TYR A 327 0.55 43.56 17.44
C TYR A 327 1.24 42.54 18.36
N PHE A 328 1.69 41.41 17.82
CA PHE A 328 2.47 40.42 18.58
C PHE A 328 3.95 40.59 18.26
N THR A 329 4.73 41.02 19.25
CA THR A 329 6.19 41.17 19.11
C THR A 329 6.95 39.87 19.42
N SER A 330 6.23 38.78 19.66
CA SER A 330 6.74 37.45 20.03
C SER A 330 6.17 36.36 19.11
N TYR A 331 6.39 35.09 19.49
CA TYR A 331 5.77 33.94 18.84
C TYR A 331 4.26 34.15 18.69
N TYR A 332 3.80 34.03 17.45
CA TYR A 332 2.39 33.97 17.09
C TYR A 332 1.97 32.51 16.91
N GLU A 333 2.79 31.72 16.22
CA GLU A 333 2.55 30.29 16.03
C GLU A 333 3.89 29.55 15.91
N LYS A 334 3.87 28.26 16.25
CA LYS A 334 4.99 27.34 16.06
C LYS A 334 4.47 26.05 15.44
N ILE A 335 5.12 25.62 14.36
CA ILE A 335 4.86 24.34 13.70
C ILE A 335 6.00 23.39 14.02
N GLU A 336 5.69 22.23 14.61
CA GLU A 336 6.63 21.14 14.83
C GLU A 336 6.19 19.88 14.09
N VAL A 337 7.15 19.19 13.47
CA VAL A 337 6.96 17.83 12.95
C VAL A 337 7.80 16.91 13.80
N LEU A 338 7.18 15.86 14.33
CA LEU A 338 7.81 14.88 15.21
C LEU A 338 7.99 13.56 14.47
N ASP A 339 9.03 12.81 14.82
CA ASP A 339 9.18 11.41 14.42
C ASP A 339 8.31 10.47 15.26
N LEU A 340 8.38 9.17 14.99
CA LEU A 340 7.59 8.14 15.68
C LEU A 340 7.97 7.97 17.17
N GLN A 341 9.05 8.62 17.65
CA GLN A 341 9.49 8.60 19.05
C GLN A 341 9.24 9.94 19.75
N ASP A 342 8.33 10.75 19.22
CA ASP A 342 7.98 12.09 19.71
C ASP A 342 9.15 13.09 19.72
N LYS A 343 10.19 12.86 18.90
CA LYS A 343 11.29 13.81 18.76
C LYS A 343 11.02 14.78 17.61
N VAL A 344 11.19 16.07 17.88
CA VAL A 344 11.07 17.13 16.86
C VAL A 344 12.15 16.98 15.80
N ILE A 345 11.73 16.80 14.54
CA ILE A 345 12.58 16.67 13.35
C ILE A 345 12.52 17.90 12.44
N TYR A 346 11.50 18.73 12.60
CA TYR A 346 11.37 20.03 11.95
C TYR A 346 10.64 21.00 12.88
N SER A 347 11.07 22.26 12.91
CA SER A 347 10.39 23.33 13.62
C SER A 347 10.43 24.60 12.77
N LYS A 348 9.30 25.31 12.71
CA LYS A 348 9.22 26.68 12.16
C LYS A 348 8.44 27.56 13.12
N ASP A 349 9.09 28.63 13.54
CA ASP A 349 8.50 29.66 14.36
C ASP A 349 8.00 30.80 13.49
N PHE A 350 6.80 31.29 13.78
CA PHE A 350 6.22 32.48 13.20
C PHE A 350 6.15 33.56 14.27
N ILE A 351 6.99 34.60 14.15
CA ILE A 351 6.95 35.78 15.02
C ILE A 351 5.91 36.75 14.43
N GLY A 352 4.99 37.24 15.26
CA GLY A 352 3.83 37.99 14.76
C GLY A 352 4.18 39.27 14.00
N TYR A 353 5.22 39.98 14.43
CA TYR A 353 5.65 41.26 13.85
C TYR A 353 6.59 41.11 12.65
N ASP A 354 7.15 39.91 12.45
CA ASP A 354 8.13 39.65 11.40
C ASP A 354 7.45 39.17 10.12
N LEU A 355 8.10 39.45 8.99
CA LEU A 355 7.68 38.88 7.72
C LEU A 355 7.96 37.38 7.73
N SER A 356 6.97 36.58 7.37
CA SER A 356 7.12 35.13 7.28
C SER A 356 7.89 34.72 6.02
N ASN A 357 9.22 34.84 6.08
CA ASN A 357 10.14 34.40 5.03
C ASN A 357 10.74 33.02 5.31
#